data_AF-A0A7Z0MQ95-F1
#
_entry.id   AF-A0A7Z0MQ95-F1
#
_cell.length_a   1.000
_cell.length_b   1.000
_cell.length_c   1.000
_cell.angle_alpha   90.00
_cell.angle_beta   90.00
_cell.angle_gamma   90.00
#
_symmetry.space_group_name_H-M   'P 1'
#
loop_
_entity.id
_entity.type
_entity.pdbx_description
1 polymer ?
#
loop_
_entity_poly.entity_id
_entity_poly.type
_entity_poly.pdbx_seq_one_letter_code
_entity_poly.pdbx_strand_id
1 'polypeptide(L)'
;MRIGIKPGITQVSGVADFQDLQDLLEQSAGSGIDIYTHGEMIAAHGYPAFKKYFNLVGNYGGAWQDQKTQFGKFQGPVLVTSNSLQQPKKGYTAKAYTSGMVGWPDVAHVEKRRTDKSKDFSKIIEQAQDCDPPLALTEGSVTVGCGRHALMELTDNISAAIKSGDIQRIIVLIGCDGRHKERRYYTQLVESLPADTLILTAGDTKYRFHQLDLGEINGIPLTGCRTSAGFLCCYGLYNAFAKNHAVRPYQ
;
A
#
# COMPACT_ATOMS: atom_id res chain seq x y z
N MET A 1 -2.11 10.24 -9.05
CA MET A 1 -3.02 9.09 -9.19
C MET A 1 -4.25 9.59 -9.90
N ARG A 2 -4.71 8.91 -10.96
CA ARG A 2 -5.89 9.37 -11.71
C ARG A 2 -7.15 8.98 -10.95
N ILE A 3 -8.12 9.89 -10.89
CA ILE A 3 -9.49 9.55 -10.52
C ILE A 3 -10.04 8.75 -11.71
N GLY A 4 -10.37 7.47 -11.51
CA GLY A 4 -11.05 6.69 -12.52
C GLY A 4 -12.50 7.15 -12.61
N ILE A 5 -12.89 7.63 -13.78
CA ILE A 5 -14.24 8.10 -14.12
C ILE A 5 -15.25 6.95 -14.30
N LYS A 6 -14.85 5.72 -13.97
CA LYS A 6 -15.63 4.50 -14.16
C LYS A 6 -15.99 3.85 -12.82
N PRO A 7 -17.03 3.01 -12.79
CA PRO A 7 -17.28 2.11 -11.67
C PRO A 7 -16.05 1.26 -11.37
N GLY A 8 -15.86 0.89 -10.11
CA GLY A 8 -14.65 0.20 -9.69
C GLY A 8 -14.83 -0.77 -8.54
N ILE A 9 -13.82 -1.63 -8.36
CA ILE A 9 -13.69 -2.54 -7.22
C ILE A 9 -12.44 -2.14 -6.44
N THR A 10 -12.55 -2.00 -5.12
CA THR A 10 -11.38 -1.80 -4.25
C THR A 10 -11.01 -3.09 -3.54
N GLN A 11 -9.79 -3.57 -3.77
CA GLN A 11 -9.23 -4.69 -3.02
C GLN A 11 -8.49 -4.19 -1.78
N VAL A 12 -8.92 -4.72 -0.65
CA VAL A 12 -8.45 -4.44 0.70
C VAL A 12 -7.67 -5.64 1.19
N SER A 13 -6.41 -5.42 1.55
CA SER A 13 -5.60 -6.43 2.24
C SER A 13 -4.57 -5.73 3.13
N GLY A 14 -4.35 -6.28 4.31
CA GLY A 14 -3.28 -5.97 5.27
C GLY A 14 -2.15 -7.00 5.26
N VAL A 15 -2.27 -8.06 4.46
CA VAL A 15 -1.20 -8.91 3.97
C VAL A 15 -1.39 -9.01 2.46
N ALA A 16 -0.33 -8.78 1.68
CA ALA A 16 -0.45 -8.59 0.24
C ALA A 16 -0.80 -9.89 -0.54
N ASP A 17 -2.09 -10.20 -0.67
CA ASP A 17 -2.58 -11.28 -1.53
C ASP A 17 -2.63 -10.81 -2.99
N PHE A 18 -1.47 -10.91 -3.64
CA PHE A 18 -1.28 -10.56 -5.04
C PHE A 18 -1.90 -11.58 -6.00
N GLN A 19 -2.18 -12.82 -5.57
CA GLN A 19 -2.78 -13.82 -6.46
C GLN A 19 -4.27 -13.51 -6.67
N ASP A 20 -4.99 -13.14 -5.61
CA ASP A 20 -6.37 -12.66 -5.74
C ASP A 20 -6.46 -11.38 -6.58
N LEU A 21 -5.49 -10.47 -6.45
CA LEU A 21 -5.41 -9.27 -7.29
C LEU A 21 -5.20 -9.62 -8.77
N GLN A 22 -4.30 -10.56 -9.06
CA GLN A 22 -4.05 -11.00 -10.44
C GLN A 22 -5.31 -11.60 -11.07
N ASP A 23 -5.95 -12.54 -10.38
CA ASP A 23 -7.19 -13.17 -10.81
C ASP A 23 -8.31 -12.14 -11.08
N LEU A 24 -8.44 -11.12 -10.22
CA LEU A 24 -9.42 -10.05 -10.35
C LEU A 24 -9.11 -9.12 -11.54
N LEU A 25 -7.83 -8.76 -11.73
CA LEU A 25 -7.39 -7.93 -12.86
C LEU A 25 -7.56 -8.64 -14.21
N GLU A 26 -7.34 -9.96 -14.26
CA GLU A 26 -7.52 -10.78 -15.45
C GLU A 26 -9.02 -10.97 -15.79
N GLN A 27 -9.87 -11.21 -14.79
CA GLN A 27 -11.33 -11.37 -15.02
C GLN A 27 -12.04 -10.05 -15.35
N SER A 28 -11.57 -8.93 -14.81
CA SER A 28 -12.12 -7.60 -15.12
C SER A 28 -11.53 -6.97 -16.39
N ALA A 29 -10.57 -7.63 -17.06
CA ALA A 29 -9.96 -7.12 -18.29
C ALA A 29 -11.02 -6.97 -19.40
N GLY A 30 -11.29 -5.72 -19.80
CA GLY A 30 -12.30 -5.41 -20.82
C GLY A 30 -13.74 -5.26 -20.32
N SER A 31 -14.02 -5.51 -19.03
CA SER A 31 -15.36 -5.37 -18.43
C SER A 31 -15.86 -3.92 -18.26
N GLY A 32 -14.99 -2.93 -18.50
CA GLY A 32 -15.27 -1.52 -18.25
C GLY A 32 -15.02 -1.05 -16.81
N ILE A 33 -14.61 -1.93 -15.90
CA ILE A 33 -14.42 -1.65 -14.47
C ILE A 33 -12.95 -1.29 -14.18
N ASP A 34 -12.74 -0.29 -13.33
CA ASP A 34 -11.41 0.09 -12.84
C ASP A 34 -11.13 -0.57 -11.46
N ILE A 35 -9.95 -1.16 -11.29
CA ILE A 35 -9.50 -1.82 -10.06
C ILE A 35 -8.62 -0.89 -9.23
N TYR A 36 -8.92 -0.81 -7.93
CA TYR A 36 -8.21 0.00 -6.95
C TYR A 36 -7.65 -0.87 -5.82
N THR A 37 -6.52 -0.49 -5.26
CA THR A 37 -5.97 -1.06 -4.04
C THR A 37 -6.39 -0.23 -2.82
N HIS A 38 -6.33 -0.81 -1.62
CA HIS A 38 -6.50 -0.12 -0.34
C HIS A 38 -5.52 -0.71 0.69
N GLY A 39 -5.08 0.09 1.67
CA GLY A 39 -4.20 -0.38 2.74
C GLY A 39 -2.85 -0.89 2.22
N GLU A 40 -2.43 -2.09 2.62
CA GLU A 40 -1.13 -2.64 2.20
C GLU A 40 -1.09 -3.05 0.71
N MET A 41 -2.24 -3.20 0.05
CA MET A 41 -2.28 -3.48 -1.39
C MET A 41 -1.68 -2.36 -2.26
N ILE A 42 -1.43 -1.16 -1.71
CA ILE A 42 -0.64 -0.10 -2.37
C ILE A 42 0.71 -0.62 -2.90
N ALA A 43 1.27 -1.65 -2.26
CA ALA A 43 2.51 -2.29 -2.69
C ALA A 43 2.43 -2.88 -4.11
N ALA A 44 1.25 -3.31 -4.59
CA ALA A 44 1.06 -3.91 -5.91
C ALA A 44 1.57 -3.02 -7.05
N HIS A 45 1.36 -1.70 -6.95
CA HIS A 45 1.81 -0.69 -7.91
C HIS A 45 3.34 -0.63 -8.07
N GLY A 46 4.09 -1.18 -7.10
CA GLY A 46 5.54 -1.31 -7.17
C GLY A 46 6.04 -2.51 -7.98
N TYR A 47 5.19 -3.50 -8.30
CA TYR A 47 5.61 -4.74 -8.97
C TYR A 47 5.49 -4.62 -10.50
N PRO A 48 6.57 -4.89 -11.27
CA PRO A 48 6.52 -4.83 -12.74
C PRO A 48 5.44 -5.70 -13.37
N ALA A 49 5.15 -6.87 -12.77
CA ALA A 49 4.13 -7.80 -13.25
C ALA A 49 2.71 -7.21 -13.31
N PHE A 50 2.39 -6.22 -12.47
CA PHE A 50 1.08 -5.57 -12.48
C PHE A 50 0.99 -4.35 -13.42
N LYS A 51 2.13 -3.81 -13.90
CA LYS A 51 2.15 -2.64 -14.81
C LYS A 51 1.53 -2.91 -16.18
N LYS A 52 1.30 -4.17 -16.55
CA LYS A 52 0.64 -4.57 -17.80
C LYS A 52 -0.90 -4.39 -17.78
N TYR A 53 -1.51 -4.26 -16.59
CA TYR A 53 -2.97 -4.18 -16.45
C TYR A 53 -3.43 -2.72 -16.45
N PHE A 54 -4.04 -2.27 -17.56
CA PHE A 54 -4.53 -0.90 -17.72
C PHE A 54 -5.70 -0.55 -16.80
N ASN A 55 -6.40 -1.57 -16.28
CA ASN A 55 -7.49 -1.46 -15.31
C ASN A 55 -6.99 -1.30 -13.86
N LEU A 56 -5.70 -1.41 -13.55
CA LEU A 56 -5.18 -1.09 -12.21
C LEU A 56 -4.91 0.43 -12.10
N VAL A 57 -5.89 1.18 -11.57
CA VAL A 57 -5.90 2.66 -11.66
C VAL A 57 -5.22 3.35 -10.48
N GLY A 58 -5.37 2.80 -9.27
CA GLY A 58 -4.90 3.49 -8.08
C GLY A 58 -4.93 2.71 -6.78
N ASN A 59 -4.60 3.42 -5.70
CA ASN A 59 -4.82 3.04 -4.33
C ASN A 59 -5.79 4.05 -3.71
N TYR A 60 -7.04 3.64 -3.57
CA TYR A 60 -8.07 4.46 -2.97
C TYR A 60 -7.88 4.52 -1.45
N GLY A 61 -7.89 5.72 -0.86
CA GLY A 61 -7.86 5.89 0.59
C GLY A 61 -6.49 5.66 1.25
N GLY A 62 -6.53 5.20 2.51
CA GLY A 62 -5.37 5.16 3.39
C GLY A 62 -5.25 3.86 4.20
N ALA A 63 -4.76 3.97 5.44
CA ALA A 63 -4.64 2.83 6.36
C ALA A 63 -6.01 2.25 6.79
N TRP A 64 -5.98 0.99 7.25
CA TRP A 64 -7.17 0.20 7.58
C TRP A 64 -8.14 0.85 8.59
N GLN A 65 -7.68 1.74 9.50
CA GLN A 65 -8.59 2.34 10.48
C GLN A 65 -9.65 3.27 9.86
N ASP A 66 -9.40 3.82 8.68
CA ASP A 66 -10.28 4.83 8.04
C ASP A 66 -11.31 4.21 7.07
N GLN A 67 -11.29 2.88 6.90
CA GLN A 67 -12.20 2.17 6.00
C GLN A 67 -13.69 2.47 6.23
N LYS A 68 -14.09 2.76 7.48
CA LYS A 68 -15.48 3.08 7.87
C LYS A 68 -16.01 4.41 7.32
N THR A 69 -15.14 5.27 6.81
CA THR A 69 -15.49 6.51 6.10
C THR A 69 -15.13 6.40 4.62
N GLN A 70 -14.04 5.70 4.28
CA GLN A 70 -13.56 5.56 2.91
C GLN A 70 -14.45 4.63 2.06
N PHE A 71 -14.81 3.44 2.54
CA PHE A 71 -15.62 2.47 1.76
C PHE A 71 -17.04 2.98 1.48
N GLY A 72 -17.63 3.77 2.38
CA GLY A 72 -18.91 4.44 2.13
C GLY A 72 -18.86 5.50 1.02
N LYS A 73 -17.66 6.02 0.71
CA LYS A 73 -17.42 6.96 -0.41
C LYS A 73 -16.95 6.26 -1.69
N PHE A 74 -16.51 5.01 -1.61
CA PHE A 74 -16.01 4.26 -2.77
C PHE A 74 -17.13 3.87 -3.74
N GLN A 75 -18.39 3.78 -3.25
CA GLN A 75 -19.63 3.51 -4.01
C GLN A 75 -19.71 2.13 -4.71
N GLY A 76 -18.62 1.59 -5.22
CA GLY A 76 -18.50 0.23 -5.77
C GLY A 76 -18.18 -0.87 -4.73
N PRO A 77 -17.94 -2.11 -5.18
CA PRO A 77 -17.65 -3.24 -4.31
C PRO A 77 -16.27 -3.21 -3.63
N VAL A 78 -16.21 -3.86 -2.47
CA VAL A 78 -15.03 -3.94 -1.59
C VAL A 78 -14.66 -5.39 -1.39
N LEU A 79 -13.53 -5.85 -1.96
CA LEU A 79 -13.02 -7.21 -1.77
C LEU A 79 -11.97 -7.24 -0.66
N VAL A 80 -12.20 -8.03 0.39
CA VAL A 80 -11.32 -8.12 1.56
C VAL A 80 -10.64 -9.49 1.60
N THR A 81 -9.35 -9.54 1.25
CA THR A 81 -8.59 -10.79 1.10
C THR A 81 -7.81 -11.22 2.35
N SER A 82 -7.52 -10.29 3.26
CA SER A 82 -6.93 -10.58 4.59
C SER A 82 -7.50 -9.66 5.68
N ASN A 83 -6.98 -9.77 6.92
CA ASN A 83 -7.11 -8.67 7.89
C ASN A 83 -6.61 -7.36 7.26
N SER A 84 -7.09 -6.16 7.62
CA SER A 84 -7.89 -5.83 8.80
C SER A 84 -9.28 -5.31 8.41
N LEU A 85 -10.28 -6.19 8.41
CA LEU A 85 -11.69 -5.81 8.29
C LEU A 85 -12.20 -5.23 9.61
N GLN A 86 -12.74 -4.02 9.59
CA GLN A 86 -13.56 -3.50 10.68
C GLN A 86 -15.02 -3.82 10.43
N GLN A 87 -15.81 -3.88 11.51
CA GLN A 87 -17.27 -3.96 11.47
C GLN A 87 -17.88 -3.10 10.34
N PRO A 88 -18.46 -3.74 9.31
CA PRO A 88 -19.11 -3.06 8.20
C PRO A 88 -20.26 -2.17 8.67
N LYS A 89 -20.42 -1.03 8.00
CA LYS A 89 -21.56 -0.14 8.21
C LYS A 89 -22.62 -0.45 7.16
N LYS A 90 -23.89 -0.26 7.53
CA LYS A 90 -25.09 -0.54 6.70
C LYS A 90 -25.06 0.05 5.28
N GLY A 91 -24.21 1.04 4.98
CA GLY A 91 -24.05 1.62 3.64
C GLY A 91 -23.14 0.85 2.67
N TYR A 92 -22.31 -0.11 3.13
CA TYR A 92 -21.41 -0.86 2.23
C TYR A 92 -21.43 -2.39 2.41
N THR A 93 -22.06 -2.93 3.48
CA THR A 93 -22.11 -4.38 3.74
C THR A 93 -22.61 -5.20 2.54
N ALA A 94 -23.66 -4.74 1.85
CA ALA A 94 -24.22 -5.41 0.67
C ALA A 94 -23.33 -5.36 -0.58
N LYS A 95 -22.25 -4.56 -0.56
CA LYS A 95 -21.21 -4.46 -1.59
C LYS A 95 -19.86 -4.98 -1.10
N ALA A 96 -19.81 -5.57 0.10
CA ALA A 96 -18.60 -6.15 0.66
C ALA A 96 -18.50 -7.63 0.28
N TYR A 97 -17.28 -8.06 -0.04
CA TYR A 97 -16.90 -9.44 -0.29
C TYR A 97 -15.70 -9.78 0.58
N THR A 98 -15.65 -11.01 1.06
CA THR A 98 -14.50 -11.58 1.79
C THR A 98 -13.91 -12.72 0.99
N SER A 99 -12.63 -13.03 1.18
CA SER A 99 -12.06 -14.28 0.67
C SER A 99 -10.94 -14.80 1.58
N GLY A 100 -10.41 -15.98 1.24
CA GLY A 100 -9.28 -16.59 1.95
C GLY A 100 -9.66 -17.02 3.36
N MET A 101 -9.09 -16.36 4.36
CA MET A 101 -9.37 -16.61 5.78
C MET A 101 -10.28 -15.54 6.41
N VAL A 102 -10.71 -14.53 5.64
CA VAL A 102 -11.59 -13.47 6.13
C VAL A 102 -13.05 -13.93 6.07
N GLY A 103 -13.83 -13.63 7.11
CA GLY A 103 -15.27 -13.77 7.09
C GLY A 103 -15.92 -12.72 7.98
N TRP A 104 -17.14 -12.30 7.63
CA TRP A 104 -17.98 -11.45 8.45
C TRP A 104 -19.45 -11.84 8.22
N PRO A 105 -20.33 -11.88 9.26
CA PRO A 105 -21.75 -12.19 9.07
C PRO A 105 -22.43 -11.26 8.05
N ASP A 106 -23.33 -11.80 7.23
CA ASP A 106 -24.09 -11.04 6.22
C ASP A 106 -23.23 -10.37 5.12
N VAL A 107 -21.96 -10.79 4.97
CA VAL A 107 -21.04 -10.37 3.91
C VAL A 107 -20.78 -11.54 2.97
N ALA A 108 -20.79 -11.31 1.65
CA ALA A 108 -20.54 -12.36 0.67
C ALA A 108 -19.12 -12.93 0.83
N HIS A 109 -18.95 -14.24 0.60
CA HIS A 109 -17.64 -14.88 0.60
C HIS A 109 -17.32 -15.43 -0.79
N VAL A 110 -16.14 -15.10 -1.31
CA VAL A 110 -15.59 -15.65 -2.56
C VAL A 110 -14.89 -16.95 -2.22
N GLU A 111 -15.41 -18.04 -2.78
CA GLU A 111 -14.95 -19.40 -2.55
C GLU A 111 -13.45 -19.61 -2.76
N LYS A 112 -12.92 -20.64 -2.11
CA LYS A 112 -11.50 -20.99 -2.22
C LYS A 112 -11.15 -21.40 -3.65
N ARG A 113 -9.92 -21.05 -4.06
CA ARG A 113 -9.32 -21.45 -5.33
C ARG A 113 -9.39 -22.97 -5.49
N ARG A 114 -9.88 -23.45 -6.64
CA ARG A 114 -9.80 -24.86 -7.02
C ARG A 114 -8.44 -25.14 -7.65
N THR A 115 -7.91 -26.34 -7.49
CA THR A 115 -6.50 -26.69 -7.79
C THR A 115 -6.06 -26.36 -9.23
N ASP A 116 -7.01 -26.26 -10.15
CA ASP A 116 -6.85 -26.05 -11.59
C ASP A 116 -7.41 -24.70 -12.11
N LYS A 117 -7.96 -23.83 -11.26
CA LYS A 117 -8.72 -22.64 -11.69
C LYS A 117 -8.44 -21.38 -10.85
N SER A 118 -8.74 -20.22 -11.43
CA SER A 118 -8.85 -18.96 -10.70
C SER A 118 -9.99 -18.99 -9.67
N LYS A 119 -9.99 -18.05 -8.72
CA LYS A 119 -11.19 -17.72 -7.94
C LYS A 119 -12.22 -17.06 -8.86
N ASP A 120 -13.50 -17.30 -8.60
CA ASP A 120 -14.60 -16.71 -9.37
C ASP A 120 -14.95 -15.32 -8.83
N PHE A 121 -14.63 -14.29 -9.60
CA PHE A 121 -14.96 -12.89 -9.31
C PHE A 121 -16.12 -12.35 -10.18
N SER A 122 -16.84 -13.21 -10.92
CA SER A 122 -17.96 -12.81 -11.78
C SER A 122 -18.99 -11.93 -11.05
N LYS A 123 -19.45 -12.36 -9.87
CA LYS A 123 -20.48 -11.65 -9.08
C LYS A 123 -20.05 -10.27 -8.58
N ILE A 124 -18.77 -10.08 -8.26
CA ILE A 124 -18.26 -8.77 -7.81
C ILE A 124 -18.03 -7.83 -8.99
N ILE A 125 -17.65 -8.40 -10.16
CA ILE A 125 -17.54 -7.69 -11.44
C ILE A 125 -18.93 -7.22 -11.91
N GLU A 126 -19.92 -8.10 -11.93
CA GLU A 126 -21.32 -7.79 -12.27
C GLU A 126 -21.88 -6.68 -11.35
N GLN A 127 -21.79 -6.85 -10.03
CA GLN A 127 -22.26 -5.81 -9.09
C GLN A 127 -21.54 -4.46 -9.28
N ALA A 128 -20.25 -4.47 -9.65
CA ALA A 128 -19.51 -3.23 -9.89
C ALA A 128 -19.98 -2.49 -11.13
N GLN A 129 -20.55 -3.14 -12.15
CA GLN A 129 -21.10 -2.47 -13.33
C GLN A 129 -22.35 -1.64 -13.00
N ASP A 130 -23.13 -2.07 -12.00
CA ASP A 130 -24.33 -1.38 -11.49
C ASP A 130 -24.02 -0.32 -10.40
N CYS A 131 -22.74 -0.02 -10.15
CA CYS A 131 -22.32 0.94 -9.12
C CYS A 131 -21.87 2.28 -9.70
N ASP A 132 -22.10 3.35 -8.94
CA ASP A 132 -21.52 4.66 -9.26
C ASP A 132 -19.97 4.66 -9.13
N PRO A 133 -19.24 5.50 -9.91
CA PRO A 133 -17.80 5.69 -9.78
C PRO A 133 -17.36 6.22 -8.40
N PRO A 134 -16.16 5.86 -7.90
CA PRO A 134 -15.71 6.23 -6.56
C PRO A 134 -15.51 7.74 -6.37
N LEU A 135 -16.02 8.28 -5.26
CA LEU A 135 -15.84 9.70 -4.90
C LEU A 135 -14.39 9.98 -4.52
N ALA A 136 -13.77 11.00 -5.13
CA ALA A 136 -12.41 11.40 -4.82
C ALA A 136 -12.22 11.72 -3.31
N LEU A 137 -11.14 11.18 -2.72
CA LEU A 137 -10.77 11.42 -1.33
C LEU A 137 -9.62 12.44 -1.20
N THR A 138 -8.61 12.29 -2.05
CA THR A 138 -7.37 13.06 -2.09
C THR A 138 -6.82 13.05 -3.51
N GLU A 139 -6.19 14.14 -3.93
CA GLU A 139 -5.43 14.19 -5.19
C GLU A 139 -3.92 14.01 -4.93
N GLY A 140 -3.12 13.96 -6.01
CA GLY A 140 -1.67 13.78 -5.93
C GLY A 140 -1.19 12.35 -6.23
N SER A 141 0.10 12.08 -6.04
CA SER A 141 0.75 10.81 -6.33
C SER A 141 1.73 10.41 -5.23
N VAL A 142 1.88 9.11 -5.03
CA VAL A 142 2.76 8.53 -4.02
C VAL A 142 3.73 7.58 -4.70
N THR A 143 5.03 7.84 -4.58
CA THR A 143 6.08 6.95 -5.09
C THR A 143 6.11 5.64 -4.29
N VAL A 144 6.23 4.51 -4.99
CA VAL A 144 6.30 3.16 -4.42
C VAL A 144 7.30 2.31 -5.21
N GLY A 145 7.59 1.09 -4.74
CA GLY A 145 8.45 0.14 -5.48
C GLY A 145 9.92 0.11 -5.07
N CYS A 146 10.33 0.89 -4.05
CA CYS A 146 11.66 0.83 -3.44
C CYS A 146 11.90 -0.47 -2.62
N GLY A 147 11.65 -1.64 -3.21
CA GLY A 147 11.96 -2.93 -2.60
C GLY A 147 13.45 -3.21 -2.56
N ARG A 148 13.85 -4.38 -2.04
CA ARG A 148 15.26 -4.77 -1.86
C ARG A 148 16.13 -4.56 -3.10
N HIS A 149 15.65 -4.85 -4.31
CA HIS A 149 16.44 -4.71 -5.53
C HIS A 149 16.75 -3.24 -5.87
N ALA A 150 15.72 -2.38 -5.96
CA ALA A 150 15.88 -0.94 -6.17
C ALA A 150 16.72 -0.27 -5.06
N LEU A 151 16.62 -0.78 -3.83
CA LEU A 151 17.44 -0.30 -2.70
C LEU A 151 18.91 -0.73 -2.81
N MET A 152 19.18 -1.91 -3.38
CA MET A 152 20.54 -2.35 -3.70
C MET A 152 21.16 -1.48 -4.79
N GLU A 153 20.40 -1.11 -5.83
CA GLU A 153 20.86 -0.20 -6.89
C GLU A 153 21.23 1.20 -6.36
N LEU A 154 20.54 1.67 -5.31
CA LEU A 154 20.83 2.95 -4.64
C LEU A 154 21.92 2.87 -3.55
N THR A 155 22.46 1.69 -3.24
CA THR A 155 23.33 1.50 -2.06
C THR A 155 24.64 2.29 -2.14
N ASP A 156 25.26 2.40 -3.32
CA ASP A 156 26.50 3.16 -3.48
C ASP A 156 26.25 4.67 -3.38
N ASN A 157 25.15 5.17 -3.94
CA ASN A 157 24.75 6.57 -3.83
C ASN A 157 24.43 6.95 -2.38
N ILE A 158 23.68 6.11 -1.64
CA ILE A 158 23.41 6.32 -0.21
C ILE A 158 24.73 6.26 0.58
N SER A 159 25.63 5.32 0.27
CA SER A 159 26.94 5.21 0.93
C SER A 159 27.83 6.43 0.69
N ALA A 160 27.77 7.03 -0.51
CA ALA A 160 28.48 8.26 -0.84
C ALA A 160 27.88 9.46 -0.08
N ALA A 161 26.55 9.59 -0.05
CA ALA A 161 25.84 10.65 0.66
C ALA A 161 26.04 10.61 2.19
N ILE A 162 26.20 9.43 2.78
CA ILE A 162 26.61 9.29 4.19
C ILE A 162 28.06 9.75 4.39
N LYS A 163 28.97 9.42 3.47
CA LYS A 163 30.40 9.78 3.57
C LYS A 163 30.67 11.28 3.34
N SER A 164 29.86 11.96 2.52
CA SER A 164 29.92 13.42 2.33
C SER A 164 29.30 14.19 3.49
N GLY A 165 28.40 13.56 4.26
CA GLY A 165 27.64 14.18 5.34
C GLY A 165 26.27 14.72 4.91
N ASP A 166 25.86 14.49 3.65
CA ASP A 166 24.54 14.88 3.12
C ASP A 166 23.42 14.07 3.79
N ILE A 167 23.68 12.79 4.10
CA ILE A 167 22.83 11.95 4.95
C ILE A 167 23.52 11.77 6.31
N GLN A 168 23.03 12.46 7.33
CA GLN A 168 23.57 12.31 8.70
C GLN A 168 22.89 11.19 9.49
N ARG A 169 21.65 10.82 9.13
CA ARG A 169 20.83 9.88 9.92
C ARG A 169 19.99 8.99 9.01
N ILE A 170 19.76 7.76 9.47
CA ILE A 170 18.77 6.85 8.89
C ILE A 170 17.80 6.45 10.00
N ILE A 171 16.50 6.66 9.79
CA ILE A 171 15.45 6.32 10.75
C ILE A 171 14.53 5.27 10.15
N VAL A 172 14.28 4.18 10.88
CA VAL A 172 13.44 3.07 10.44
C VAL A 172 12.04 3.20 11.08
N LEU A 173 11.04 3.55 10.28
CA LEU A 173 9.64 3.68 10.67
C LEU A 173 8.79 2.58 9.99
N ILE A 174 8.92 1.35 10.50
CA ILE A 174 8.22 0.16 10.00
C ILE A 174 7.13 -0.25 11.00
N GLY A 175 5.96 -0.66 10.52
CA GLY A 175 4.95 -1.34 11.33
C GLY A 175 3.52 -1.11 10.87
N CYS A 176 2.57 -1.40 11.77
CA CYS A 176 1.16 -1.23 11.54
C CYS A 176 0.62 0.04 12.21
N ASP A 177 -0.22 0.79 11.50
CA ASP A 177 -0.95 1.93 12.02
C ASP A 177 -2.21 1.50 12.81
N GLY A 178 -2.90 2.45 13.45
CA GLY A 178 -4.19 2.20 14.10
C GLY A 178 -4.92 3.48 14.53
N ARG A 179 -6.12 3.30 15.10
CA ARG A 179 -7.10 4.36 15.43
C ARG A 179 -6.71 5.37 16.53
N HIS A 180 -5.61 5.13 17.24
CA HIS A 180 -5.23 5.91 18.42
C HIS A 180 -4.69 7.29 18.02
N LYS A 181 -5.24 8.38 18.61
CA LYS A 181 -4.88 9.77 18.26
C LYS A 181 -3.42 10.07 18.55
N GLU A 182 -2.87 9.39 19.55
CA GLU A 182 -1.48 9.41 19.99
C GLU A 182 -0.52 9.06 18.85
N ARG A 183 -0.96 8.27 17.85
CA ARG A 183 -0.17 7.92 16.66
C ARG A 183 0.09 9.09 15.71
N ARG A 184 -0.52 10.26 15.95
CA ARG A 184 -0.09 11.54 15.34
C ARG A 184 1.39 11.85 15.66
N TYR A 185 1.92 11.30 16.76
CA TYR A 185 3.35 11.30 17.06
C TYR A 185 4.23 10.93 15.87
N TYR A 186 3.87 9.93 15.05
CA TYR A 186 4.69 9.54 13.89
C TYR A 186 4.71 10.60 12.79
N THR A 187 3.60 11.32 12.58
CA THR A 187 3.54 12.46 11.66
C THR A 187 4.42 13.59 12.19
N GLN A 188 4.25 13.97 13.46
CA GLN A 188 5.03 15.04 14.11
C GLN A 188 6.53 14.72 14.19
N LEU A 189 6.88 13.45 14.42
CA LEU A 189 8.26 12.98 14.39
C LEU A 189 8.85 13.28 13.02
N VAL A 190 8.22 12.81 11.93
CA VAL A 190 8.70 13.01 10.55
C VAL A 190 8.75 14.48 10.16
N GLU A 191 7.74 15.27 10.54
CA GLU A 191 7.71 16.74 10.33
C GLU A 191 8.83 17.48 11.09
N SER A 192 9.38 16.90 12.16
CA SER A 192 10.46 17.49 12.96
C SER A 192 11.86 16.95 12.64
N LEU A 193 11.99 16.03 11.69
CA LEU A 193 13.29 15.55 11.24
C LEU A 193 14.02 16.63 10.41
N PRO A 194 15.34 16.79 10.55
CA PRO A 194 16.09 17.63 9.64
C PRO A 194 16.12 17.01 8.23
N ALA A 195 16.32 17.85 7.21
CA ALA A 195 16.35 17.43 5.81
C ALA A 195 17.52 16.49 5.43
N ASP A 196 18.45 16.24 6.35
CA ASP A 196 19.60 15.32 6.23
C ASP A 196 19.29 13.85 6.64
N THR A 197 18.03 13.55 6.93
CA THR A 197 17.60 12.31 7.58
C THR A 197 16.78 11.42 6.65
N LEU A 198 17.38 10.31 6.20
CA LEU A 198 16.71 9.31 5.35
C LEU A 198 15.75 8.44 6.16
N ILE A 199 14.48 8.35 5.74
CA ILE A 199 13.46 7.54 6.41
C ILE A 199 13.25 6.24 5.64
N LEU A 200 13.27 5.11 6.35
CA LEU A 200 13.00 3.77 5.81
C LEU A 200 11.67 3.25 6.35
N THR A 201 10.71 2.90 5.48
CA THR A 201 9.38 2.45 5.93
C THR A 201 8.88 1.14 5.29
N ALA A 202 7.87 0.56 5.93
CA ALA A 202 7.13 -0.63 5.50
C ALA A 202 5.88 -0.79 6.39
N GLY A 203 4.83 -1.41 5.87
CA GLY A 203 3.56 -1.55 6.59
C GLY A 203 2.74 -0.26 6.66
N ASP A 204 1.52 -0.36 7.21
CA ASP A 204 0.54 0.72 7.29
C ASP A 204 1.07 2.00 7.96
N THR A 205 2.11 1.94 8.81
CA THR A 205 2.74 3.12 9.42
C THR A 205 3.10 4.20 8.40
N LYS A 206 3.43 3.81 7.16
CA LYS A 206 3.70 4.74 6.04
C LYS A 206 2.58 5.79 5.88
N TYR A 207 1.31 5.41 6.08
CA TYR A 207 0.16 6.28 5.86
C TYR A 207 0.17 7.56 6.73
N ARG A 208 0.93 7.58 7.84
CA ARG A 208 1.12 8.77 8.70
C ARG A 208 1.92 9.91 8.07
N PHE A 209 2.74 9.63 7.06
CA PHE A 209 3.64 10.60 6.46
C PHE A 209 3.84 10.42 4.93
N HIS A 210 3.24 9.40 4.32
CA HIS A 210 3.42 9.07 2.90
C HIS A 210 3.05 10.17 1.88
N GLN A 211 2.23 11.14 2.30
CA GLN A 211 1.72 12.30 1.55
C GLN A 211 2.43 13.62 1.91
N LEU A 212 3.33 13.62 2.90
CA LEU A 212 4.16 14.79 3.19
C LEU A 212 5.19 14.93 2.07
N ASP A 213 5.37 16.16 1.58
CA ASP A 213 6.51 16.48 0.75
C ASP A 213 7.73 16.66 1.66
N LEU A 214 8.60 15.66 1.65
CA LEU A 214 9.86 15.68 2.40
C LEU A 214 11.06 16.05 1.51
N GLY A 215 10.88 16.11 0.19
CA GLY A 215 11.97 16.29 -0.78
C GLY A 215 12.87 15.06 -0.97
N GLU A 216 14.09 15.33 -1.45
CA GLU A 216 15.11 14.34 -1.80
C GLU A 216 16.52 14.83 -1.44
N ILE A 217 17.44 13.89 -1.16
CA ILE A 217 18.88 14.17 -1.01
C ILE A 217 19.59 13.55 -2.21
N ASN A 218 20.27 14.35 -3.03
CA ASN A 218 21.04 13.87 -4.19
C ASN A 218 20.22 12.95 -5.13
N GLY A 219 18.94 13.25 -5.35
CA GLY A 219 18.02 12.42 -6.15
C GLY A 219 17.52 11.13 -5.46
N ILE A 220 17.81 10.95 -4.17
CA ILE A 220 17.27 9.86 -3.35
C ILE A 220 16.05 10.40 -2.59
N PRO A 221 14.82 9.91 -2.87
CA PRO A 221 13.63 10.36 -2.14
C PRO A 221 13.74 10.05 -0.65
N LEU A 222 13.44 11.02 0.20
CA LEU A 222 13.65 10.94 1.65
C LEU A 222 12.79 9.89 2.38
N THR A 223 11.89 9.22 1.66
CA THR A 223 11.09 8.08 2.10
C THR A 223 11.45 6.81 1.34
N GLY A 224 12.65 6.28 1.62
CA GLY A 224 13.14 5.03 1.06
C GLY A 224 12.40 3.79 1.61
N CYS A 225 12.27 2.74 0.78
CA CYS A 225 11.48 1.53 1.05
C CYS A 225 10.01 1.78 1.44
N ARG A 226 9.06 1.22 0.68
CA ARG A 226 7.61 1.39 0.92
C ARG A 226 6.81 0.08 0.72
N THR A 227 7.52 -1.05 0.60
CA THR A 227 6.95 -2.40 0.45
C THR A 227 6.73 -3.05 1.83
N SER A 228 5.97 -4.14 1.90
CA SER A 228 5.75 -4.90 3.14
C SER A 228 7.00 -5.64 3.64
N ALA A 229 8.07 -5.75 2.83
CA ALA A 229 9.29 -6.49 3.12
C ALA A 229 10.38 -5.68 3.86
N GLY A 230 9.98 -4.74 4.73
CA GLY A 230 10.87 -3.79 5.39
C GLY A 230 12.04 -4.43 6.15
N PHE A 231 11.85 -5.60 6.74
CA PHE A 231 12.91 -6.32 7.46
C PHE A 231 14.06 -6.76 6.52
N LEU A 232 13.77 -7.16 5.28
CA LEU A 232 14.81 -7.47 4.28
C LEU A 232 15.42 -6.21 3.65
N CYS A 233 14.68 -5.09 3.54
CA CYS A 233 15.26 -3.78 3.21
C CYS A 233 16.32 -3.40 4.26
N CYS A 234 15.95 -3.40 5.54
CA CYS A 234 16.83 -3.04 6.65
C CYS A 234 18.00 -4.01 6.85
N TYR A 235 17.79 -5.33 6.73
CA TYR A 235 18.88 -6.31 6.83
C TYR A 235 19.84 -6.24 5.62
N GLY A 236 19.33 -5.90 4.43
CA GLY A 236 20.15 -5.64 3.24
C GLY A 236 21.05 -4.42 3.44
N LEU A 237 20.47 -3.29 3.85
CA LEU A 237 21.22 -2.07 4.17
C LEU A 237 22.18 -2.26 5.35
N TYR A 238 21.75 -2.95 6.42
CA TYR A 238 22.62 -3.25 7.55
C TYR A 238 23.85 -4.05 7.11
N ASN A 239 23.69 -5.09 6.30
CA ASN A 239 24.84 -5.85 5.77
C ASN A 239 25.70 -5.05 4.78
N ALA A 240 25.13 -4.10 4.04
CA ALA A 240 25.89 -3.21 3.17
C ALA A 240 26.70 -2.17 3.97
N PHE A 241 26.09 -1.53 4.96
CA PHE A 241 26.72 -0.48 5.75
C PHE A 241 27.62 -0.99 6.88
N ALA A 242 27.33 -2.15 7.48
CA ALA A 242 28.18 -2.78 8.48
C ALA A 242 29.52 -3.23 7.87
N LYS A 243 29.54 -3.62 6.59
CA LYS A 243 30.78 -3.85 5.82
C LYS A 243 31.57 -2.57 5.51
N ASN A 244 30.90 -1.41 5.54
CA ASN A 244 31.46 -0.10 5.21
C ASN A 244 31.68 0.82 6.43
N HIS A 245 31.59 0.29 7.66
CA HIS A 245 31.77 1.02 8.94
C HIS A 245 30.88 2.27 9.13
N ALA A 246 29.77 2.39 8.40
CA ALA A 246 28.99 3.63 8.30
C ALA A 246 27.86 3.78 9.35
N VAL A 247 27.61 2.77 10.19
CA VAL A 247 26.52 2.80 11.20
C VAL A 247 27.12 2.61 12.59
N ARG A 248 27.01 3.63 13.44
CA ARG A 248 27.12 3.45 14.90
C ARG A 248 25.73 3.13 15.46
N PRO A 249 25.58 2.14 16.36
CA PRO A 249 24.33 1.95 17.07
C PRO A 249 24.04 3.17 17.96
N TYR A 250 22.76 3.51 18.10
CA TYR A 250 22.32 4.46 19.11
C TYR A 250 22.51 3.81 20.50
N GLN A 251 23.22 4.49 21.40
CA GLN A 251 23.27 4.18 22.84
C GLN A 251 22.30 5.08 23.58
#